data_AF-A0A3S3QG94-F1
#
_entry.id   AF-A0A3S3QG94-F1
#
_cell.length_a   1.000
_cell.length_b   1.000
_cell.length_c   1.000
_cell.angle_alpha   90.00
_cell.angle_beta   90.00
_cell.angle_gamma   90.00
#
_symmetry.space_group_name_H-M   'P 1'
#
loop_
_entity.id
_entity.type
_entity.pdbx_description
1 polymer ?
#
loop_
_entity_poly.entity_id
_entity_poly.type
_entity_poly.pdbx_seq_one_letter_code
_entity_poly.pdbx_strand_id
1 'polypeptide(L)'
;MRIWDINPGYLNRQSLLGEHRELHGIVSIIVNGKKGYSKHPETLRWVGYEWALKMRHELLAAEMSLRGFNEKTPVMISSNEGKEGVWPEEYIDAPREQFTLLAGKYKKKKQGRIPLPKNGQQVWSQHKYSVMARNVPLYKKIGREVANISSLDSTDEFSALAALLTK
;
A
#
# COMPACT_ATOMS: atom_id res chain seq x y z
N MET A 1 -2.57 9.40 12.21
CA MET A 1 -1.52 8.61 11.53
C MET A 1 -2.17 7.72 10.50
N ARG A 2 -1.54 7.46 9.35
CA ARG A 2 -2.10 6.56 8.33
C ARG A 2 -1.00 5.93 7.50
N ILE A 3 -1.06 4.61 7.33
CA ILE A 3 -0.30 3.87 6.33
C ILE A 3 -1.29 3.43 5.25
N TRP A 4 -0.93 3.60 3.98
CA TRP A 4 -1.81 3.24 2.86
C TRP A 4 -1.52 1.79 2.48
N ASP A 5 -2.53 0.94 2.40
CA ASP A 5 -2.43 -0.46 1.99
C ASP A 5 -2.56 -0.59 0.46
N ILE A 6 -2.07 0.40 -0.28
CA ILE A 6 -2.01 0.43 -1.75
C ILE A 6 -0.60 0.81 -2.21
N ASN A 7 -0.29 0.55 -3.49
CA ASN A 7 1.03 0.86 -4.05
C ASN A 7 1.39 2.37 -3.92
N PRO A 8 2.59 2.72 -3.42
CA PRO A 8 3.04 4.12 -3.28
C PRO A 8 2.99 4.94 -4.59
N GLY A 9 3.03 4.29 -5.74
CA GLY A 9 2.87 4.91 -7.06
C GLY A 9 1.58 5.72 -7.21
N TYR A 10 0.52 5.34 -6.51
CA TYR A 10 -0.76 6.08 -6.49
C TYR A 10 -0.72 7.37 -5.68
N LEU A 11 0.19 7.44 -4.71
CA LEU A 11 0.27 8.57 -3.80
C LEU A 11 0.90 9.76 -4.50
N ASN A 12 0.31 10.93 -4.40
CA ASN A 12 0.97 12.16 -4.80
C ASN A 12 2.10 12.52 -3.83
N ARG A 13 2.90 13.53 -4.20
CA ARG A 13 4.06 13.98 -3.39
C ARG A 13 3.73 14.22 -1.92
N GLN A 14 2.62 14.90 -1.63
CA GLN A 14 2.23 15.20 -0.25
C GLN A 14 1.79 13.96 0.52
N SER A 15 1.01 13.06 -0.07
CA SER A 15 0.62 11.81 0.59
C SER A 15 1.81 10.87 0.78
N LEU A 16 2.73 10.79 -0.18
CA LEU A 16 3.92 9.95 -0.11
C LEU A 16 4.84 10.39 1.04
N LEU A 17 5.15 11.69 1.12
CA LEU A 17 5.95 12.25 2.22
C LEU A 17 5.23 12.15 3.56
N GLY A 18 3.91 12.34 3.55
CA GLY A 18 3.09 12.17 4.74
C GLY A 18 3.18 10.75 5.28
N GLU A 19 2.92 9.75 4.45
CA GLU A 19 3.00 8.34 4.86
C GLU A 19 4.40 7.95 5.34
N HIS A 20 5.46 8.37 4.63
CA HIS A 20 6.84 8.11 5.05
C HIS A 20 7.11 8.62 6.48
N ARG A 21 6.67 9.84 6.80
CA ARG A 21 6.79 10.40 8.15
C ARG A 21 5.94 9.65 9.19
N GLU A 22 4.71 9.29 8.84
CA GLU A 22 3.82 8.55 9.76
C GLU A 22 4.36 7.15 10.07
N LEU A 23 4.92 6.46 9.07
CA LEU A 23 5.57 5.15 9.24
C LEU A 23 6.74 5.25 10.21
N HIS A 24 7.63 6.24 10.05
CA HIS A 24 8.70 6.52 11.02
C HIS A 24 8.17 6.81 12.43
N GLY A 25 7.02 7.48 12.53
CA GLY A 25 6.32 7.69 13.79
C GLY A 25 5.91 6.38 14.47
N ILE A 26 5.31 5.45 13.71
CA ILE A 26 4.90 4.12 14.21
C ILE A 26 6.12 3.30 14.61
N VAL A 27 7.15 3.23 13.77
CA VAL A 27 8.41 2.55 14.07
C VAL A 27 9.02 3.11 15.36
N SER A 28 9.07 4.44 15.50
CA SER A 28 9.59 5.07 16.71
C SER A 28 8.78 4.72 17.96
N ILE A 29 7.47 4.52 17.85
CA ILE A 29 6.63 4.11 18.98
C ILE A 29 6.92 2.67 19.37
N ILE A 30 6.99 1.76 18.39
CA ILE A 30 7.24 0.33 18.61
C ILE A 30 8.64 0.12 19.20
N VAL A 31 9.68 0.68 18.58
CA VAL A 31 11.08 0.46 18.97
C VAL A 31 11.41 1.09 20.33
N ASN A 32 10.87 2.28 20.62
CA ASN A 32 11.24 3.02 21.84
C ASN A 32 10.17 2.96 22.94
N GLY A 33 9.09 2.19 22.76
CA GLY A 33 7.99 2.09 23.73
C GLY A 33 7.30 3.43 24.05
N LYS A 34 7.21 4.36 23.09
CA LYS A 34 6.66 5.71 23.35
C LYS A 34 5.17 5.63 23.63
N LYS A 35 4.69 6.30 24.69
CA LYS A 35 3.29 6.23 25.13
C LYS A 35 2.29 7.04 24.29
N GLY A 36 2.72 8.02 23.49
CA GLY A 36 1.86 8.98 22.77
C GLY A 36 0.79 8.35 21.87
N TYR A 37 0.99 8.36 20.55
CA TYR A 37 0.06 7.71 19.61
C TYR A 37 0.10 6.17 19.66
N SER A 38 0.49 5.58 20.79
CA SER A 38 0.60 4.12 21.00
C SER A 38 -0.75 3.40 20.86
N LYS A 39 -1.83 4.05 21.29
CA LYS A 39 -3.21 3.54 21.20
C LYS A 39 -3.92 3.95 19.91
N HIS A 40 -3.22 4.58 18.96
CA HIS A 40 -3.83 4.92 17.68
C HIS A 40 -4.13 3.63 16.90
N PRO A 41 -5.29 3.51 16.23
CA PRO A 41 -5.67 2.28 15.51
C PRO A 41 -4.60 1.81 14.53
N GLU A 42 -4.01 2.73 13.77
CA GLU A 42 -2.87 2.43 12.89
C GLU A 42 -1.68 1.84 13.66
N THR A 43 -1.25 2.45 14.76
CA THR A 43 -0.13 1.91 15.54
C THR A 43 -0.43 0.50 16.03
N LEU A 44 -1.62 0.28 16.59
CA LEU A 44 -2.03 -1.03 17.11
C LEU A 44 -2.05 -2.10 16.00
N ARG A 45 -2.50 -1.74 14.80
CA ARG A 45 -2.54 -2.63 13.62
C ARG A 45 -1.16 -3.15 13.21
N TRP A 46 -0.12 -2.34 13.39
CA TRP A 46 1.25 -2.67 12.97
C TRP A 46 2.13 -3.26 14.08
N VAL A 47 1.66 -3.26 15.34
CA VAL A 47 2.40 -3.88 16.45
C VAL A 47 2.55 -5.38 16.19
N GLY A 48 3.80 -5.87 16.23
CA GLY A 48 4.10 -7.27 15.94
C GLY A 48 4.15 -7.62 14.44
N TYR A 49 4.18 -6.62 13.55
CA TYR A 49 4.37 -6.77 12.10
C TYR A 49 5.57 -5.95 11.58
N GLU A 50 6.69 -6.02 12.31
CA GLU A 50 7.91 -5.24 12.07
C GLU A 50 8.52 -5.51 10.69
N TRP A 51 8.49 -6.77 10.25
CA TRP A 51 8.91 -7.16 8.90
C TRP A 51 8.11 -6.42 7.83
N ALA A 52 6.77 -6.38 7.97
CA ALA A 52 5.91 -5.71 7.01
C ALA A 52 6.10 -4.18 7.03
N LEU A 53 6.35 -3.58 8.21
CA LEU A 53 6.72 -2.15 8.30
C LEU A 53 8.01 -1.86 7.54
N LYS A 54 9.03 -2.72 7.69
CA LYS A 54 10.28 -2.59 6.95
C LYS A 54 10.03 -2.68 5.44
N MET A 55 9.29 -3.69 4.98
CA MET A 55 8.96 -3.83 3.57
C MET A 55 8.15 -2.64 3.03
N ARG A 56 7.20 -2.13 3.81
CA ARG A 56 6.43 -0.94 3.44
C ARG A 56 7.34 0.27 3.29
N HIS A 57 8.29 0.46 4.20
CA HIS A 57 9.29 1.52 4.09
C HIS A 57 10.12 1.38 2.82
N GLU A 58 10.59 0.18 2.48
CA GLU A 58 11.36 -0.06 1.26
C GLU A 58 10.57 0.28 0.00
N LEU A 59 9.27 -0.05 -0.05
CA LEU A 59 8.39 0.34 -1.16
C LEU A 59 8.24 1.87 -1.28
N LEU A 60 8.10 2.58 -0.15
CA LEU A 60 8.03 4.04 -0.12
C LEU A 60 9.36 4.65 -0.58
N ALA A 61 10.49 4.16 -0.05
CA ALA A 61 11.83 4.61 -0.39
C ALA A 61 12.14 4.39 -1.88
N ALA A 62 11.73 3.26 -2.46
CA ALA A 62 11.87 2.98 -3.89
C ALA A 62 11.07 3.96 -4.75
N GLU A 63 9.80 4.23 -4.41
CA GLU A 63 8.99 5.22 -5.14
C GLU A 63 9.52 6.65 -4.95
N MET A 64 10.04 6.97 -3.77
CA MET A 64 10.71 8.24 -3.50
C MET A 64 11.98 8.39 -4.36
N SER A 65 12.83 7.38 -4.40
CA SER A 65 14.03 7.35 -5.24
C SER A 65 13.69 7.51 -6.72
N LEU A 66 12.69 6.77 -7.21
CA LEU A 66 12.20 6.86 -8.60
C LEU A 66 11.73 8.28 -8.98
N ARG A 67 11.20 9.04 -8.02
CA ARG A 67 10.75 10.42 -8.21
C ARG A 67 11.82 11.48 -7.91
N GLY A 68 13.06 11.07 -7.64
CA GLY A 68 14.19 11.95 -7.38
C GLY A 68 14.22 12.54 -5.96
N PHE A 69 13.51 11.94 -5.00
CA PHE A 69 13.69 12.29 -3.59
C PHE A 69 14.96 11.65 -3.05
N ASN A 70 15.67 12.39 -2.20
CA ASN A 70 16.85 11.89 -1.51
C ASN A 70 16.44 11.31 -0.14
N GLU A 71 16.06 10.04 -0.13
CA GLU A 71 15.78 9.33 1.13
C GLU A 71 17.10 8.89 1.79
N LYS A 72 17.29 9.25 3.07
CA LYS A 72 18.48 8.99 3.88
C LYS A 72 18.16 8.41 5.28
N THR A 73 16.93 7.98 5.52
CA THR A 73 16.44 7.53 6.83
C THR A 73 15.95 6.08 6.77
N PRO A 74 16.86 5.10 6.59
CA PRO A 74 16.47 3.69 6.56
C PRO A 74 15.83 3.27 7.89
N VAL A 75 14.77 2.46 7.79
CA VAL A 75 14.13 1.85 8.97
C VAL A 75 14.93 0.62 9.38
N MET A 76 15.60 0.72 10.53
CA MET A 76 16.36 -0.35 11.14
C MET A 76 15.52 -1.00 12.25
N ILE A 77 14.62 -1.92 11.87
CA ILE A 77 13.80 -2.69 12.81
C ILE A 77 14.10 -4.18 12.62
N SER A 78 14.35 -4.89 13.72
CA SER A 78 14.51 -6.35 13.70
C SER A 78 13.16 -6.99 13.47
N SER A 79 13.09 -7.92 12.53
CA SER A 79 11.89 -8.75 12.37
C SER A 79 11.78 -9.66 13.59
N ASN A 80 10.58 -9.76 14.17
CA ASN A 80 10.34 -10.75 15.22
C ASN A 80 10.47 -12.16 14.60
N GLU A 81 11.27 -13.02 15.22
CA GLU A 81 11.45 -14.41 14.81
C GLU A 81 10.08 -15.08 14.67
N GLY A 82 9.77 -15.62 13.47
CA GLY A 82 8.52 -16.34 13.19
C GLY A 82 7.38 -15.53 12.56
N LYS A 83 7.52 -14.21 12.33
CA LYS A 83 6.54 -13.40 11.57
C LYS A 83 7.08 -12.77 10.29
N GLU A 84 8.14 -13.35 9.74
CA GLU A 84 8.65 -12.95 8.43
C GLU A 84 7.61 -13.28 7.35
N GLY A 85 7.40 -12.35 6.41
CA GLY A 85 6.45 -12.53 5.32
C GLY A 85 4.99 -12.22 5.64
N VAL A 86 4.65 -11.83 6.89
CA VAL A 86 3.27 -11.62 7.30
C VAL A 86 2.91 -10.14 7.32
N TRP A 87 1.88 -9.77 6.55
CA TRP A 87 1.26 -8.44 6.59
C TRP A 87 0.05 -8.45 7.55
N PRO A 88 -0.31 -7.31 8.18
CA PRO A 88 -1.57 -7.20 8.90
C PRO A 88 -2.76 -7.57 8.01
N GLU A 89 -3.65 -8.42 8.50
CA GLU A 89 -4.85 -8.84 7.76
C GLU A 89 -5.97 -7.81 7.80
N GLU A 90 -6.05 -7.07 8.91
CA GLU A 90 -7.05 -6.04 9.13
C GLU A 90 -6.67 -4.75 8.42
N TYR A 91 -7.68 -4.11 7.84
CA TYR A 91 -7.59 -2.79 7.23
C TYR A 91 -8.41 -1.80 8.05
N ILE A 92 -7.90 -0.57 8.22
CA ILE A 92 -8.73 0.53 8.73
C ILE A 92 -9.71 0.99 7.64
N ASP A 93 -9.19 1.21 6.44
CA ASP A 93 -9.97 1.43 5.22
C ASP A 93 -9.52 0.37 4.22
N ALA A 94 -10.45 -0.37 3.61
CA ALA A 94 -10.09 -1.40 2.63
C ALA A 94 -9.40 -0.77 1.39
N PRO A 95 -8.53 -1.49 0.65
CA PRO A 95 -7.80 -0.93 -0.49
C PRO A 95 -8.68 -0.22 -1.53
N ARG A 96 -9.90 -0.73 -1.77
CA ARG A 96 -10.89 -0.07 -2.63
C ARG A 96 -11.33 1.30 -2.10
N GLU A 97 -11.61 1.39 -0.81
CA GLU A 97 -12.02 2.62 -0.13
C GLU A 97 -10.88 3.63 -0.11
N GLN A 98 -9.64 3.16 0.08
CA GLN A 98 -8.45 3.99 -0.01
C GLN A 98 -8.33 4.70 -1.36
N PHE A 99 -8.65 4.03 -2.48
CA PHE A 99 -8.71 4.70 -3.79
C PHE A 99 -9.77 5.80 -3.82
N THR A 100 -10.95 5.60 -3.24
CA THR A 100 -12.01 6.62 -3.14
C THR A 100 -11.55 7.82 -2.30
N LEU A 101 -10.93 7.57 -1.15
CA LEU A 101 -10.41 8.62 -0.26
C LEU A 101 -9.33 9.44 -0.96
N LEU A 102 -8.42 8.80 -1.69
CA LEU A 102 -7.41 9.50 -2.48
C LEU A 102 -8.02 10.27 -3.64
N ALA A 103 -9.02 9.72 -4.32
CA ALA A 103 -9.72 10.43 -5.41
C ALA A 103 -10.35 11.73 -4.90
N GLY A 104 -10.99 11.70 -3.73
CA GLY A 104 -11.49 12.90 -3.04
C GLY A 104 -10.37 13.90 -2.73
N LYS A 105 -9.27 13.42 -2.15
CA LYS A 105 -8.10 14.25 -1.79
C LYS A 105 -7.44 14.90 -3.01
N TYR A 106 -7.50 14.25 -4.17
CA TYR A 106 -6.79 14.65 -5.38
C TYR A 106 -7.64 15.42 -6.40
N LYS A 107 -8.92 15.66 -6.13
CA LYS A 107 -9.83 16.38 -7.04
C LYS A 107 -9.28 17.72 -7.56
N LYS A 108 -8.48 18.42 -6.76
CA LYS A 108 -7.83 19.70 -7.11
C LYS A 108 -6.30 19.67 -6.98
N LYS A 109 -5.69 18.48 -6.91
CA LYS A 109 -4.24 18.33 -6.68
C LYS A 109 -3.63 17.45 -7.76
N LYS A 110 -2.32 17.60 -7.99
CA LYS A 110 -1.57 16.66 -8.81
C LYS A 110 -1.66 15.26 -8.20
N GLN A 111 -1.95 14.26 -9.04
CA GLN A 111 -2.02 12.86 -8.66
C GLN A 111 -0.62 12.25 -8.47
N GLY A 112 -0.56 10.99 -8.04
CA GLY A 112 0.66 10.19 -8.04
C GLY A 112 1.19 9.91 -9.45
N ARG A 113 2.30 9.17 -9.52
CA ARG A 113 2.89 8.72 -10.78
C ARG A 113 1.95 7.76 -11.52
N ILE A 114 1.30 6.87 -10.77
CA ILE A 114 0.26 5.98 -11.28
C ILE A 114 -1.09 6.66 -11.04
N PRO A 115 -1.92 6.86 -12.09
CA PRO A 115 -3.25 7.42 -11.92
C PRO A 115 -4.15 6.46 -11.14
N LEU A 116 -5.07 7.01 -10.34
CA LEU A 116 -6.01 6.20 -9.56
C LEU A 116 -6.91 5.39 -10.51
N PRO A 117 -7.03 4.07 -10.29
CA PRO A 117 -7.79 3.20 -11.17
C PRO A 117 -9.30 3.45 -11.00
N LYS A 118 -10.03 3.44 -12.11
CA LYS A 118 -11.49 3.59 -12.13
C LYS A 118 -12.23 2.25 -12.05
N ASN A 119 -11.58 1.16 -12.44
CA ASN A 119 -12.15 -0.18 -12.50
C ASN A 119 -11.06 -1.26 -12.34
N GLY A 120 -11.48 -2.52 -12.19
CA GLY A 120 -10.59 -3.67 -12.01
C GLY A 120 -9.61 -3.90 -13.17
N GLN A 121 -10.03 -3.60 -14.41
CA GLN A 121 -9.15 -3.69 -15.58
C GLN A 121 -7.96 -2.72 -15.48
N GLN A 122 -8.21 -1.49 -15.02
CA GLN A 122 -7.15 -0.52 -14.79
C GLN A 122 -6.22 -0.95 -13.66
N VAL A 123 -6.76 -1.44 -12.53
CA VAL A 123 -5.95 -2.03 -11.46
C VAL A 123 -5.05 -3.12 -12.04
N TRP A 124 -5.63 -4.08 -12.76
CA TRP A 124 -4.86 -5.19 -13.33
C TRP A 124 -3.78 -4.71 -14.30
N SER A 125 -4.11 -3.84 -15.24
CA SER A 125 -3.15 -3.32 -16.22
C SER A 125 -1.93 -2.65 -15.59
N GLN A 126 -2.10 -2.02 -14.43
CA GLN A 126 -1.04 -1.33 -13.70
C GLN A 126 -0.14 -2.30 -12.91
N HIS A 127 -0.64 -3.47 -12.50
CA HIS A 127 0.08 -4.44 -11.67
C HIS A 127 0.53 -5.71 -12.42
N LYS A 128 -0.04 -6.00 -13.60
CA LYS A 128 0.10 -7.28 -14.30
C LYS A 128 1.54 -7.74 -14.50
N TYR A 129 2.45 -6.83 -14.84
CA TYR A 129 3.85 -7.19 -15.07
C TYR A 129 4.59 -7.48 -13.76
N SER A 130 4.23 -6.79 -12.68
CA SER A 130 4.78 -7.08 -11.36
C SER A 130 4.34 -8.46 -10.85
N VAL A 131 3.09 -8.86 -11.14
CA VAL A 131 2.60 -10.21 -10.84
C VAL A 131 3.29 -11.24 -11.72
N MET A 132 3.37 -11.01 -13.04
CA MET A 132 4.01 -11.92 -13.99
C MET A 132 5.47 -12.21 -13.62
N ALA A 133 6.22 -11.20 -13.20
CA ALA A 133 7.63 -11.34 -12.80
C ALA A 133 7.82 -12.22 -11.56
N ARG A 134 6.80 -12.32 -10.70
CA ARG A 134 6.83 -13.09 -9.45
C ARG A 134 6.17 -14.46 -9.57
N ASN A 135 5.09 -14.57 -10.35
CA ASN A 135 4.27 -15.77 -10.46
C ASN A 135 3.47 -15.78 -11.78
N VAL A 136 4.01 -16.48 -12.80
CA VAL A 136 3.37 -16.62 -14.11
C VAL A 136 2.02 -17.36 -14.06
N PRO A 137 1.86 -18.46 -13.30
CA PRO A 137 0.54 -19.10 -13.13
C PRO A 137 -0.53 -18.15 -12.58
N LEU A 138 -0.22 -17.39 -11.53
CA LEU A 138 -1.14 -16.42 -10.93
C LEU A 138 -1.50 -15.31 -11.93
N TYR A 139 -0.52 -14.80 -12.70
CA TYR A 139 -0.76 -13.85 -13.77
C TYR A 139 -1.79 -14.37 -14.79
N LYS A 140 -1.64 -15.61 -15.24
CA LYS A 140 -2.58 -16.24 -16.19
C LYS A 140 -3.97 -16.47 -15.59
N LYS A 141 -4.06 -16.70 -14.28
CA LYS A 141 -5.33 -16.87 -13.56
C LYS A 141 -6.07 -15.53 -13.46
N ILE A 142 -5.44 -14.52 -12.86
CA ILE A 142 -6.03 -13.18 -12.69
C ILE A 142 -6.37 -12.57 -14.05
N GLY A 143 -5.50 -12.74 -15.05
CA GLY A 143 -5.77 -12.22 -16.40
C GLY A 143 -7.05 -12.79 -17.03
N ARG A 144 -7.36 -14.07 -16.79
CA ARG A 144 -8.61 -14.70 -17.24
C ARG A 144 -9.82 -14.19 -16.45
N GLU A 145 -9.69 -14.07 -15.13
CA GLU A 145 -10.75 -13.54 -14.26
C GLU A 145 -11.12 -12.11 -14.67
N VAL A 146 -10.13 -11.23 -14.85
CA VAL A 146 -10.34 -9.82 -15.25
C VAL A 146 -10.92 -9.68 -16.66
N ALA A 147 -10.59 -10.59 -17.58
CA ALA A 147 -11.17 -10.59 -18.93
C ALA A 147 -12.66 -10.95 -18.94
N ASN A 148 -13.11 -11.72 -17.95
CA ASN A 148 -14.51 -12.13 -17.80
C ASN A 148 -15.36 -11.09 -17.02
N ILE A 149 -14.73 -10.09 -16.41
CA ILE A 149 -15.42 -8.98 -15.74
C ILE A 149 -16.05 -8.09 -16.81
N SER A 150 -17.37 -7.97 -16.79
CA SER A 150 -18.11 -7.11 -17.72
C SER A 150 -17.77 -5.64 -17.42
N SER A 151 -17.68 -4.78 -18.44
CA SER A 151 -17.40 -3.35 -18.25
C SER A 151 -18.56 -2.57 -17.59
N LEU A 152 -19.68 -3.24 -17.33
CA LEU A 152 -20.95 -2.67 -16.88
C LEU A 152 -21.28 -3.01 -15.42
N ASP A 153 -20.59 -3.97 -14.81
CA ASP A 153 -20.92 -4.42 -13.46
C ASP A 153 -20.16 -3.66 -12.37
N SER A 154 -20.92 -3.39 -11.33
CA SER A 154 -20.87 -2.19 -10.51
C SER A 154 -19.95 -2.34 -9.29
N THR A 155 -19.09 -1.35 -9.09
CA THR A 155 -18.50 -0.85 -7.82
C THR A 155 -17.75 -1.80 -6.86
N ASP A 156 -18.12 -3.06 -6.74
CA ASP A 156 -17.63 -4.02 -5.74
C ASP A 156 -16.70 -5.10 -6.34
N GLU A 157 -16.76 -5.33 -7.66
CA GLU A 157 -16.06 -6.44 -8.34
C GLU A 157 -14.54 -6.43 -8.20
N PHE A 158 -13.92 -5.27 -7.95
CA PHE A 158 -12.47 -5.21 -7.79
C PHE A 158 -12.01 -5.01 -6.35
N SER A 159 -12.90 -5.04 -5.36
CA SER A 159 -12.50 -5.00 -3.94
C SER A 159 -11.55 -6.17 -3.63
N ALA A 160 -11.90 -7.37 -4.07
CA ALA A 160 -11.06 -8.56 -3.93
C ALA A 160 -9.74 -8.46 -4.71
N LEU A 161 -9.79 -7.97 -5.96
CA LEU A 161 -8.61 -7.76 -6.79
C LEU A 161 -7.66 -6.70 -6.20
N ALA A 162 -8.21 -5.61 -5.69
CA ALA A 162 -7.45 -4.56 -5.01
C ALA A 162 -6.76 -5.14 -3.77
N ALA A 163 -7.47 -5.89 -2.93
CA ALA A 163 -6.89 -6.52 -1.75
C ALA A 163 -5.81 -7.57 -2.10
N LEU A 164 -5.98 -8.30 -3.21
CA LEU A 164 -5.01 -9.29 -3.66
C LEU A 164 -3.72 -8.64 -4.19
N LEU A 165 -3.83 -7.54 -4.93
CA LEU A 165 -2.70 -6.91 -5.62
C LEU A 165 -1.95 -5.89 -4.76
N THR A 166 -2.44 -5.60 -3.56
CA THR A 166 -1.80 -4.63 -2.65
C THR A 166 -1.03 -5.28 -1.50
N LYS A 167 -0.92 -6.62 -1.48
CA LYS A 167 -0.04 -7.41 -0.59
C LYS A 167 1.29 -7.78 -1.26
#